data_AF-A0A8J3V568-F1
#
_entry.id   AF-A0A8J3V568-F1
#
_cell.length_a   1.000
_cell.length_b   1.000
_cell.length_c   1.000
_cell.angle_alpha   90.00
_cell.angle_beta   90.00
_cell.angle_gamma   90.00
#
_symmetry.space_group_name_H-M   'P 1'
#
loop_
_entity.id
_entity.type
_entity.pdbx_description
1 polymer ?
#
loop_
_entity_poly.entity_id
_entity_poly.type
_entity_poly.pdbx_seq_one_letter_code
_entity_poly.pdbx_strand_id
1 'polypeptide(L)'
;MGTSKGRARGGLAGPALVNLALGVPAIVPLYLGRWLLAEYMPMDCRSVEDLAKPGLTNCNYTTLDHASIVMFLLVVTGLFTLALVVVIDVALPFGRGRRLAAWLGTAVLIPVPFAVLLALA
;
A
#
# COMPACT_ATOMS: atom_id res chain seq x y z
N MET A 1 31.12 -23.60 24.02
CA MET A 1 29.70 -23.19 23.90
C MET A 1 29.57 -22.22 22.73
N GLY A 2 29.01 -22.65 21.60
CA GLY A 2 29.05 -21.89 20.34
C GLY A 2 27.97 -20.82 20.24
N THR A 3 28.36 -19.57 19.94
CA THR A 3 27.43 -18.48 19.63
C THR A 3 27.06 -18.50 18.15
N SER A 4 26.05 -19.30 17.81
CA SER A 4 25.38 -19.30 16.51
C SER A 4 24.44 -18.08 16.39
N LYS A 5 24.98 -16.86 16.24
CA LYS A 5 24.18 -15.63 15.99
C LYS A 5 24.39 -15.01 14.60
N GLY A 6 25.39 -15.46 13.83
CA GLY A 6 25.73 -14.87 12.53
C GLY A 6 24.89 -15.36 11.34
N ARG A 7 24.39 -16.59 11.36
CA ARG A 7 23.78 -17.24 10.17
C ARG A 7 22.32 -16.84 9.91
N ALA A 8 21.59 -16.39 10.94
CA ALA A 8 20.17 -16.02 10.80
C ALA A 8 19.96 -14.64 10.13
N ARG A 9 20.89 -13.69 10.32
CA ARG A 9 20.76 -12.32 9.76
C ARG A 9 20.96 -12.26 8.24
N GLY A 10 21.83 -13.09 7.68
CA GLY A 10 22.10 -13.10 6.24
C GLY A 10 20.94 -13.60 5.36
N GLY A 11 20.08 -14.47 5.90
CA GLY A 11 18.96 -15.05 5.14
C GLY A 11 17.74 -14.13 4.99
N LEU A 12 17.54 -13.21 5.95
CA LEU A 12 16.38 -12.31 6.04
C LEU A 12 16.67 -10.86 5.62
N ALA A 13 17.94 -10.44 5.61
CA ALA A 13 18.30 -9.09 5.17
C ALA A 13 17.95 -8.82 3.70
N GLY A 14 18.16 -9.81 2.82
CA GLY A 14 17.77 -9.69 1.41
C GLY A 14 16.26 -9.47 1.23
N PRO A 15 15.39 -10.37 1.74
CA PRO A 15 13.94 -10.19 1.70
C PRO A 15 13.47 -8.87 2.32
N ALA A 16 14.07 -8.46 3.44
CA ALA A 16 13.73 -7.19 4.09
C ALA A 16 14.04 -5.97 3.22
N LEU A 17 15.22 -5.92 2.58
CA LEU A 17 15.59 -4.84 1.67
C LEU A 17 14.69 -4.79 0.44
N VAL A 18 14.34 -5.96 -0.12
CA VAL A 18 13.42 -6.07 -1.26
C VAL A 18 12.03 -5.55 -0.90
N ASN A 19 11.49 -5.94 0.27
CA ASN A 19 10.19 -5.48 0.74
C ASN A 19 10.15 -3.98 1.08
N LEU A 20 11.25 -3.43 1.62
CA LEU A 20 11.40 -1.97 1.78
C LEU A 20 11.44 -1.24 0.44
N ALA A 21 12.16 -1.77 -0.55
CA ALA A 21 12.22 -1.19 -1.88
C ALA A 21 10.85 -1.24 -2.58
N LEU A 22 10.09 -2.32 -2.41
CA LEU A 22 8.70 -2.43 -2.86
C LEU A 22 7.76 -1.46 -2.15
N GLY A 23 8.10 -1.06 -0.92
CA GLY A 23 7.36 -0.02 -0.22
C GLY A 23 7.37 1.32 -0.94
N VAL A 24 8.37 1.62 -1.77
CA VAL A 24 8.45 2.89 -2.52
C VAL A 24 7.30 3.02 -3.55
N PRO A 25 7.12 2.11 -4.51
CA PRO A 25 5.96 2.17 -5.40
C PRO A 25 4.62 1.94 -4.66
N ALA A 26 4.63 1.28 -3.49
CA ALA A 26 3.44 1.13 -2.65
C ALA A 26 2.97 2.44 -2.01
N ILE A 27 3.81 3.48 -1.92
CA ILE A 27 3.43 4.80 -1.38
C ILE A 27 2.20 5.35 -2.12
N VAL A 28 2.16 5.24 -3.44
CA VAL A 28 1.09 5.81 -4.26
C VAL A 28 -0.28 5.20 -3.93
N PRO A 29 -0.50 3.88 -4.08
CA PRO A 29 -1.80 3.30 -3.74
C PRO A 29 -2.14 3.41 -2.25
N LEU A 30 -1.15 3.40 -1.34
CA LEU A 30 -1.40 3.64 0.09
C LEU A 30 -1.87 5.08 0.36
N TYR A 31 -1.28 6.07 -0.30
CA TYR A 31 -1.71 7.46 -0.21
C TYR A 31 -3.11 7.66 -0.79
N LEU A 32 -3.38 7.12 -1.99
CA LEU A 32 -4.70 7.20 -2.63
C LEU A 32 -5.76 6.46 -1.79
N GLY A 33 -5.41 5.32 -1.20
CA GLY A 33 -6.28 4.58 -0.27
C GLY A 33 -6.57 5.37 1.01
N ARG A 34 -5.56 6.03 1.59
CA ARG A 34 -5.75 6.95 2.73
C ARG A 34 -6.69 8.10 2.36
N TRP A 35 -6.47 8.74 1.22
CA TRP A 35 -7.36 9.80 0.71
C TRP A 35 -8.80 9.29 0.57
N LEU A 36 -8.97 8.10 -0.01
CA LEU A 36 -10.28 7.48 -0.16
C LEU A 36 -10.99 7.29 1.19
N LEU A 37 -10.26 6.81 2.19
CA LEU A 37 -10.84 6.53 3.51
C LEU A 37 -11.04 7.79 4.37
N ALA A 38 -10.14 8.76 4.27
CA ALA A 38 -10.13 9.95 5.13
C ALA A 38 -10.92 11.12 4.55
N GLU A 39 -11.00 11.25 3.22
CA GLU A 39 -11.61 12.39 2.54
C GLU A 39 -12.84 11.98 1.73
N TYR A 40 -12.77 10.90 0.94
CA TYR A 40 -13.87 10.53 0.04
C TYR A 40 -15.02 9.77 0.73
N MET A 41 -14.72 8.76 1.54
CA MET A 41 -15.73 7.94 2.21
C MET A 41 -16.61 8.70 3.23
N PRO A 42 -16.09 9.68 4.01
CA PRO A 42 -16.91 10.46 4.93
C PRO A 42 -17.73 11.58 4.27
N MET A 43 -17.65 11.77 2.95
CA MET A 43 -18.52 12.73 2.26
C MET A 43 -19.96 12.20 2.12
N ASP A 44 -20.91 13.11 2.29
CA ASP A 44 -22.35 12.84 2.20
C ASP A 44 -22.84 12.73 0.74
N CYS A 45 -22.01 13.13 -0.24
CA CYS A 45 -22.34 13.12 -1.66
C CYS A 45 -21.49 12.12 -2.45
N ARG A 46 -22.12 11.42 -3.40
CA ARG A 46 -21.47 10.45 -4.30
C ARG A 46 -21.65 10.81 -5.77
N SER A 47 -22.61 11.68 -6.09
CA SER A 47 -22.82 12.19 -7.45
C SER A 47 -23.07 13.70 -7.48
N VAL A 48 -22.92 14.29 -8.66
CA VAL A 48 -23.23 15.72 -8.86
C VAL A 48 -24.73 16.01 -8.69
N GLU A 49 -25.61 15.01 -8.82
CA GLU A 49 -27.04 15.19 -8.53
C GLU A 49 -27.31 15.35 -7.03
N ASP A 50 -26.43 14.83 -6.16
CA ASP A 50 -26.55 14.98 -4.71
C ASP A 50 -26.30 16.42 -4.24
N LEU A 51 -25.62 17.25 -5.04
CA LEU A 51 -25.40 18.67 -4.73
C LEU A 51 -26.70 19.48 -4.67
N ALA A 52 -27.76 19.00 -5.33
CA ALA A 52 -29.06 19.65 -5.33
C ALA A 52 -29.91 19.29 -4.09
N LYS A 53 -29.47 18.34 -3.26
CA LYS A 53 -30.22 17.90 -2.08
C LYS A 53 -29.99 18.86 -0.90
N PRO A 54 -31.06 19.40 -0.28
CA PRO A 54 -30.92 20.21 0.92
C PRO A 54 -30.43 19.34 2.09
N GLY A 55 -29.49 19.87 2.90
CA GLY A 55 -29.03 19.23 4.13
C GLY A 55 -27.67 18.51 4.08
N LEU A 56 -26.95 18.55 2.96
CA LEU A 56 -25.56 18.07 2.91
C LEU A 56 -24.62 19.12 3.49
N THR A 57 -23.95 18.80 4.59
CA THR A 57 -22.97 19.68 5.25
C THR A 57 -21.52 19.36 4.87
N ASN A 58 -21.21 18.10 4.50
CA ASN A 58 -19.87 17.65 4.10
C ASN A 58 -19.85 17.18 2.64
N CYS A 59 -20.19 18.06 1.71
CA CYS A 59 -20.03 17.79 0.28
C CYS A 59 -19.01 18.75 -0.35
N ASN A 60 -17.91 18.22 -0.85
CA ASN A 60 -16.86 18.99 -1.52
C ASN A 60 -16.81 18.63 -3.02
N TYR A 61 -17.16 19.59 -3.87
CA TYR A 61 -17.17 19.42 -5.33
C TYR A 61 -15.79 19.05 -5.90
N THR A 62 -14.71 19.66 -5.39
CA THR A 62 -13.34 19.41 -5.87
C THR A 62 -12.93 17.96 -5.62
N THR A 63 -13.28 17.43 -4.45
CA THR A 63 -13.00 16.03 -4.09
C THR A 63 -13.84 15.07 -4.95
N LEU A 64 -15.07 15.44 -5.30
CA LEU A 64 -15.97 14.66 -6.14
C LEU A 64 -15.50 14.60 -7.61
N ASP A 65 -15.10 15.75 -8.17
CA ASP A 65 -14.62 15.85 -9.56
C ASP A 65 -13.34 15.02 -9.77
N HIS A 66 -12.44 15.05 -8.80
CA HIS A 66 -11.20 14.28 -8.83
C HIS A 66 -11.36 12.81 -8.39
N ALA A 67 -12.51 12.41 -7.84
CA ALA A 67 -12.70 11.06 -7.33
C ALA A 67 -12.54 10.00 -8.43
N SER A 68 -13.06 10.26 -9.62
CA SER A 68 -12.99 9.32 -10.75
C SER A 68 -11.54 8.99 -11.15
N ILE A 69 -10.70 10.02 -11.31
CA ILE A 69 -9.30 9.85 -11.69
C ILE A 69 -8.49 9.25 -10.54
N VAL A 70 -8.75 9.65 -9.29
CA VAL A 70 -8.09 9.08 -8.10
C VAL A 70 -8.43 7.61 -7.94
N MET A 71 -9.69 7.21 -8.13
CA MET A 71 -10.13 5.81 -8.10
C MET A 71 -9.49 4.99 -9.21
N PHE A 72 -9.44 5.52 -10.43
CA PHE A 72 -8.75 4.85 -11.54
C PHE A 72 -7.26 4.65 -11.23
N LEU A 73 -6.57 5.69 -10.75
CA LEU A 73 -5.17 5.61 -10.36
C LEU A 73 -4.96 4.61 -9.21
N LEU A 74 -5.85 4.59 -8.22
CA LEU A 74 -5.79 3.64 -7.11
C LEU A 74 -5.91 2.19 -7.62
N VAL A 75 -6.84 1.91 -8.53
CA VAL A 75 -7.00 0.58 -9.11
C VAL A 75 -5.75 0.19 -9.91
N VAL A 76 -5.29 1.05 -10.82
CA VAL A 76 -4.13 0.74 -11.68
C VAL A 76 -2.86 0.53 -10.85
N THR A 77 -2.55 1.48 -9.96
CA THR A 77 -1.34 1.40 -9.13
C THR A 77 -1.44 0.32 -8.06
N GLY A 78 -2.63 0.09 -7.50
CA GLY A 78 -2.89 -0.98 -6.53
C GLY A 78 -2.71 -2.36 -7.15
N LEU A 79 -3.27 -2.60 -8.33
CA LEU A 79 -3.09 -3.86 -9.06
C LEU A 79 -1.63 -4.07 -9.45
N PHE A 80 -0.96 -3.02 -9.93
CA PHE A 80 0.47 -3.09 -10.27
C PHE A 80 1.34 -3.45 -9.07
N THR A 81 1.18 -2.75 -7.94
CA THR A 81 1.92 -3.04 -6.71
C THR A 81 1.58 -4.44 -6.16
N LEU A 82 0.31 -4.84 -6.19
CA LEU A 82 -0.10 -6.19 -5.79
C LEU A 82 0.55 -7.27 -6.66
N ALA A 83 0.61 -7.06 -7.98
CA ALA A 83 1.29 -7.98 -8.88
C ALA A 83 2.78 -8.09 -8.57
N LEU A 84 3.46 -6.97 -8.28
CA LEU A 84 4.85 -6.98 -7.84
C LEU A 84 5.04 -7.80 -6.56
N VAL A 85 4.22 -7.57 -5.54
CA VAL A 85 4.24 -8.32 -4.28
C VAL A 85 4.01 -9.80 -4.51
N VAL A 86 3.04 -10.18 -5.35
CA VAL A 86 2.80 -11.61 -5.66
C VAL A 86 3.99 -12.25 -6.36
N VAL A 87 4.56 -11.57 -7.36
CA VAL A 87 5.74 -12.09 -8.08
C VAL A 87 6.92 -12.25 -7.13
N ILE A 88 7.15 -11.25 -6.31
CA ILE A 88 8.36 -11.13 -5.50
C ILE A 88 8.24 -11.97 -4.22
N ASP A 89 7.12 -11.88 -3.50
CA ASP A 89 6.85 -12.59 -2.24
C ASP A 89 6.33 -14.01 -2.36
N VAL A 90 5.74 -14.38 -3.50
CA VAL A 90 5.13 -15.70 -3.66
C VAL A 90 5.76 -16.49 -4.80
N ALA A 91 5.77 -15.96 -6.02
CA ALA A 91 6.22 -16.72 -7.20
C ALA A 91 7.73 -17.03 -7.16
N LEU A 92 8.57 -16.03 -6.86
CA LEU A 92 10.03 -16.20 -6.80
C LEU A 92 10.50 -17.13 -5.67
N PRO A 93 9.98 -17.05 -4.43
CA PRO A 93 10.38 -17.94 -3.35
C PRO A 93 9.88 -19.37 -3.56
N PHE A 94 8.67 -19.53 -4.11
CA PHE A 94 8.08 -20.82 -4.43
C PHE A 94 8.91 -21.56 -5.47
N GLY A 95 9.28 -20.91 -6.58
CA GLY A 95 10.13 -21.51 -7.62
C GLY A 95 11.56 -21.86 -7.17
N ARG A 96 12.03 -21.28 -6.05
CA ARG A 96 13.38 -21.51 -5.50
C ARG A 96 13.41 -22.40 -4.25
N GLY A 97 12.27 -22.98 -3.85
CA GLY A 97 12.17 -23.83 -2.66
C GLY A 97 12.53 -23.12 -1.34
N ARG A 98 12.40 -21.79 -1.27
CA ARG A 98 12.73 -21.00 -0.08
C ARG A 98 11.60 -21.06 0.94
N ARG A 99 11.91 -20.85 2.23
CA ARG A 99 10.90 -20.80 3.31
C ARG A 99 9.99 -19.57 3.14
N LEU A 100 8.85 -19.75 2.47
CA LEU A 100 7.80 -18.74 2.25
C LEU A 100 7.39 -18.01 3.52
N ALA A 101 7.21 -18.71 4.64
CA ALA A 101 6.80 -18.11 5.91
C ALA A 101 7.78 -17.03 6.42
N ALA A 102 9.09 -17.24 6.25
CA ALA A 102 10.10 -16.26 6.64
C ALA A 102 10.14 -15.06 5.69
N TRP A 103 9.79 -15.28 4.42
CA TRP A 103 9.74 -14.25 3.38
C TRP A 103 8.53 -13.33 3.56
N LEU A 104 7.34 -13.92 3.72
CA LEU A 104 6.08 -13.22 3.99
C LEU A 104 6.13 -12.43 5.30
N GLY A 105 6.87 -12.91 6.30
CA GLY A 105 7.11 -12.15 7.53
C GLY A 105 7.78 -10.80 7.29
N THR A 106 8.55 -10.64 6.22
CA THR A 106 9.17 -9.35 5.87
C THR A 106 8.28 -8.43 5.02
N ALA A 107 7.16 -8.92 4.49
CA ALA A 107 6.20 -8.12 3.73
C ALA A 107 5.54 -7.02 4.58
N VAL A 108 5.56 -7.17 5.92
CA VAL A 108 5.15 -6.10 6.86
C VAL A 108 5.99 -4.82 6.72
N LEU A 109 7.15 -4.89 6.06
CA LEU A 109 8.00 -3.72 5.78
C LEU A 109 7.53 -2.91 4.57
N ILE A 110 6.66 -3.45 3.71
CA ILE A 110 6.12 -2.74 2.54
C ILE A 110 5.45 -1.40 2.92
N PRO A 111 4.59 -1.31 3.94
CA PRO A 111 3.99 -0.02 4.32
C PRO A 111 4.94 0.95 5.03
N VAL A 112 6.17 0.53 5.40
CA VAL A 112 7.08 1.36 6.21
C VAL A 112 7.48 2.67 5.53
N PRO A 113 7.90 2.71 4.24
CA PRO A 113 8.23 3.97 3.59
C PRO A 113 7.08 4.98 3.59
N PHE A 114 5.85 4.51 3.36
CA PHE A 114 4.65 5.34 3.47
C PHE A 114 4.42 5.84 4.89
N ALA A 115 4.53 4.97 5.90
CA ALA A 115 4.36 5.35 7.30
C ALA A 115 5.40 6.37 7.76
N VAL A 116 6.66 6.24 7.31
CA VAL A 116 7.73 7.20 7.58
C VAL A 116 7.41 8.55 6.95
N LEU A 117 7.03 8.59 5.66
CA LEU A 117 6.63 9.84 5.02
C LEU A 117 5.44 10.48 5.70
N LEU A 118 4.45 9.69 6.12
CA LEU A 118 3.28 10.17 6.83
C LEU A 118 3.64 10.75 8.21
N ALA A 119 4.61 10.17 8.92
CA ALA A 119 5.06 10.67 10.22
C ALA A 119 5.94 11.93 10.13
N LEU A 120 6.51 12.20 8.95
CA LEU A 120 7.35 13.37 8.68
C LEU A 120 6.61 14.54 8.04
N ALA A 121 5.38 14.31 7.54
CA ALA A 121 4.51 15.29 6.92
C ALA A 121 3.71 16.08 7.98
#